data_AF-A0A494Z549-F1
#
_entry.id   AF-A0A494Z549-F1
#
_cell.length_a   1.000
_cell.length_b   1.000
_cell.length_c   1.000
_cell.angle_alpha   90.00
_cell.angle_beta   90.00
_cell.angle_gamma   90.00
#
_symmetry.space_group_name_H-M   'P 1'
#
loop_
_entity.id
_entity.type
_entity.pdbx_description
1 polymer ?
#
loop_
_entity_poly.entity_id
_entity_poly.type
_entity_poly.pdbx_seq_one_letter_code
_entity_poly.pdbx_strand_id
1 'polypeptide(L)'
;MKKSMKAFILTYLSILFFGSFLVLALLRTGFAVDWFPFIKKIEIFLYYFFAGAIGGSLRHLYMFCSHYMKNKLNDYREWVMYIFYPIFATGTAVVAVTLIQSGIFLIEFTEFDDAPYAQISIAFFVGFGFNRFLNRLNIVSKNLFNKNDTAKENNSEIK
;
A
#
# COMPACT_ATOMS: atom_id res chain seq x y z
N MET A 1 -20.99 9.89 -13.47
CA MET A 1 -21.22 8.47 -13.07
C MET A 1 -22.66 8.20 -12.63
N LYS A 2 -23.19 7.00 -12.91
CA LYS A 2 -24.51 6.55 -12.42
C LYS A 2 -24.55 6.47 -10.89
N LYS A 3 -25.71 6.76 -10.27
CA LYS A 3 -25.90 6.70 -8.80
C LYS A 3 -25.55 5.33 -8.21
N SER A 4 -25.92 4.24 -8.89
CA SER A 4 -25.58 2.87 -8.48
C SER A 4 -24.08 2.63 -8.37
N MET A 5 -23.28 3.16 -9.30
CA MET A 5 -21.82 3.00 -9.29
C MET A 5 -21.17 3.77 -8.13
N LYS A 6 -21.71 4.95 -7.79
CA LYS A 6 -21.26 5.72 -6.61
C LYS A 6 -21.53 4.94 -5.32
N ALA A 7 -22.74 4.37 -5.19
CA ALA A 7 -23.08 3.53 -4.04
C ALA A 7 -22.18 2.30 -3.95
N PHE A 8 -21.95 1.61 -5.07
CA PHE A 8 -21.05 0.45 -5.13
C PHE A 8 -19.63 0.78 -4.65
N ILE A 9 -19.02 1.86 -5.17
CA ILE A 9 -17.66 2.27 -4.78
C ILE A 9 -17.61 2.61 -3.29
N LEU A 10 -18.60 3.34 -2.79
CA LEU A 10 -18.66 3.70 -1.37
C LEU A 10 -18.77 2.45 -0.49
N THR A 11 -19.66 1.53 -0.83
CA THR A 11 -19.83 0.26 -0.11
C THR A 11 -18.55 -0.57 -0.15
N TYR A 12 -17.91 -0.69 -1.33
CA TYR A 12 -16.65 -1.40 -1.49
C TYR A 12 -15.54 -0.81 -0.60
N LEU A 13 -15.32 0.51 -0.65
CA LEU A 13 -14.29 1.18 0.14
C LEU A 13 -14.55 1.08 1.64
N SER A 14 -15.81 1.22 2.06
CA SER A 14 -16.20 1.04 3.46
C SER A 14 -15.98 -0.38 3.95
N ILE A 15 -16.38 -1.38 3.17
CA ILE A 15 -16.11 -2.80 3.50
C ILE A 15 -14.61 -3.05 3.58
N LEU A 16 -13.82 -2.52 2.65
CA LEU A 16 -12.38 -2.71 2.66
C LEU A 16 -11.73 -2.04 3.88
N PHE A 17 -12.17 -0.83 4.25
CA PHE A 17 -11.68 -0.11 5.42
C PHE A 17 -12.06 -0.82 6.73
N PHE A 18 -13.37 -0.97 7.01
CA PHE A 18 -13.84 -1.56 8.27
C PHE A 18 -13.56 -3.06 8.36
N GLY A 19 -13.66 -3.78 7.24
CA GLY A 19 -13.32 -5.20 7.17
C GLY A 19 -11.86 -5.45 7.49
N SER A 20 -10.94 -4.58 7.05
CA SER A 20 -9.53 -4.72 7.41
C SER A 20 -9.29 -4.55 8.92
N PHE A 21 -9.97 -3.61 9.59
CA PHE A 21 -9.93 -3.51 11.06
C PHE A 21 -10.46 -4.78 11.74
N LEU A 22 -11.57 -5.32 11.24
CA LEU A 22 -12.16 -6.54 11.78
C LEU A 22 -11.21 -7.73 11.65
N VAL A 23 -10.56 -7.89 10.50
CA VAL A 23 -9.59 -8.98 10.30
C VAL A 23 -8.37 -8.80 11.19
N LEU A 24 -7.84 -7.58 11.35
CA LEU A 24 -6.74 -7.33 12.30
C LEU A 24 -7.13 -7.66 13.75
N ALA A 25 -8.38 -7.36 14.14
CA ALA A 25 -8.90 -7.73 15.45
C ALA A 25 -8.99 -9.26 15.61
N LEU A 26 -9.48 -9.97 14.59
CA LEU A 26 -9.56 -11.44 14.57
C LEU A 26 -8.19 -12.13 14.57
N LEU A 27 -7.19 -11.53 13.90
CA LEU A 27 -5.81 -12.01 13.95
C LEU A 27 -5.25 -11.85 15.37
N ARG A 28 -5.47 -10.67 15.99
CA ARG A 28 -4.99 -10.39 17.35
C ARG A 28 -5.58 -11.33 18.40
N THR A 29 -6.82 -11.79 18.25
CA THR A 29 -7.43 -12.72 19.22
C THR A 29 -7.00 -14.17 19.03
N GLY A 30 -6.22 -14.50 18.00
CA GLY A 30 -5.82 -15.87 17.68
C GLY A 30 -6.92 -16.74 17.06
N PHE A 31 -8.18 -16.26 17.06
CA PHE A 31 -9.34 -17.01 16.57
C PHE A 31 -9.18 -17.47 15.12
N ALA A 32 -8.56 -16.64 14.27
CA ALA A 32 -8.28 -16.99 12.88
C ALA A 32 -7.25 -18.13 12.75
N VAL A 33 -6.25 -18.15 13.64
CA VAL A 33 -5.18 -19.16 13.65
C VAL A 33 -5.71 -20.53 14.10
N ASP A 34 -6.64 -20.54 15.06
CA ASP A 34 -7.28 -21.76 15.56
C ASP A 34 -8.08 -22.49 14.48
N TRP A 35 -8.75 -21.73 13.60
CA TRP A 35 -9.54 -22.30 12.50
C TRP A 35 -8.68 -22.67 11.29
N PHE A 36 -7.60 -21.93 11.06
CA PHE A 36 -6.75 -22.08 9.89
C PHE A 36 -5.26 -22.04 10.27
N PRO A 37 -4.65 -23.19 10.57
CA PRO A 37 -3.27 -23.24 11.08
C PRO A 37 -2.21 -22.68 10.12
N PHE A 38 -2.50 -22.63 8.81
CA PHE A 38 -1.60 -22.03 7.81
C PHE A 38 -1.44 -20.52 8.00
N ILE A 39 -2.42 -19.84 8.62
CA ILE A 39 -2.39 -18.39 8.87
C ILE A 39 -1.19 -18.01 9.72
N LYS A 40 -0.80 -18.86 10.69
CA LYS A 40 0.36 -18.60 11.57
C LYS A 40 1.65 -18.34 10.79
N LYS A 41 1.84 -18.99 9.63
CA LYS A 41 3.05 -18.81 8.79
C LYS A 41 3.06 -17.47 8.05
N ILE A 42 1.88 -16.91 7.78
CA ILE A 42 1.71 -15.68 6.99
C ILE A 42 1.16 -14.52 7.83
N GLU A 43 0.98 -14.72 9.13
CA GLU A 43 0.30 -13.79 10.04
C GLU A 43 0.91 -12.39 9.98
N ILE A 44 2.24 -12.32 10.01
CA ILE A 44 2.98 -11.07 9.89
C ILE A 44 2.69 -10.33 8.58
N PHE A 45 2.59 -11.06 7.47
CA PHE A 45 2.27 -10.49 6.17
C PHE A 45 0.81 -10.04 6.11
N LEU A 46 -0.10 -10.72 6.80
CA LEU A 46 -1.50 -10.30 6.92
C LEU A 46 -1.62 -9.00 7.71
N TYR A 47 -0.84 -8.83 8.79
CA TYR A 47 -0.77 -7.56 9.50
C TYR A 47 -0.37 -6.41 8.56
N TYR A 48 0.68 -6.59 7.75
CA TYR A 48 1.13 -5.57 6.80
C TYR A 48 0.11 -5.34 5.68
N PHE A 49 -0.47 -6.42 5.17
CA PHE A 49 -1.49 -6.39 4.12
C PHE A 49 -2.70 -5.57 4.59
N PHE A 50 -3.31 -5.93 5.72
CA PHE A 50 -4.51 -5.23 6.20
C PHE A 50 -4.21 -3.82 6.69
N ALA A 51 -3.03 -3.55 7.26
CA ALA A 51 -2.61 -2.18 7.57
C ALA A 51 -2.50 -1.31 6.29
N GLY A 52 -1.89 -1.86 5.23
CA GLY A 52 -1.83 -1.22 3.91
C GLY A 52 -3.22 -0.99 3.31
N ALA A 53 -4.11 -1.97 3.43
CA ALA A 53 -5.50 -1.88 2.99
C ALA A 53 -6.27 -0.77 3.71
N ILE A 54 -6.10 -0.63 5.02
CA ILE A 54 -6.67 0.47 5.82
C ILE A 54 -6.17 1.81 5.30
N GLY A 55 -4.86 1.97 5.11
CA GLY A 55 -4.28 3.22 4.60
C GLY A 55 -4.79 3.57 3.19
N GLY A 56 -4.78 2.59 2.28
CA GLY A 56 -5.19 2.76 0.89
C GLY A 56 -6.69 3.09 0.75
N SER A 57 -7.53 2.35 1.47
CA SER A 57 -8.99 2.61 1.51
C SER A 57 -9.32 3.93 2.17
N LEU A 58 -8.68 4.30 3.28
CA LEU A 58 -8.92 5.59 3.96
C LEU A 58 -8.69 6.77 3.00
N ARG A 59 -7.56 6.75 2.28
CA ARG A 59 -7.26 7.78 1.29
C ARG A 59 -8.31 7.85 0.18
N HIS A 60 -8.73 6.70 -0.33
CA HIS A 60 -9.70 6.65 -1.44
C HIS A 60 -11.11 6.98 -0.99
N LEU A 61 -11.48 6.65 0.24
CA LEU A 61 -12.73 7.05 0.86
C LEU A 61 -12.76 8.57 1.04
N TYR A 62 -11.68 9.15 1.56
CA TYR A 62 -11.53 10.60 1.66
C TYR A 62 -11.63 11.28 0.28
N MET A 63 -10.92 10.75 -0.72
CA MET A 63 -10.96 11.29 -2.09
C MET A 63 -12.36 11.18 -2.69
N PHE A 64 -13.04 10.04 -2.50
CA PHE A 64 -14.41 9.83 -2.97
C PHE A 64 -15.37 10.84 -2.36
N CYS A 65 -15.34 11.02 -1.02
CA CYS A 65 -16.16 12.00 -0.33
C CYS A 65 -15.86 13.43 -0.80
N SER A 66 -14.59 13.79 -0.94
CA SER A 66 -14.18 15.11 -1.43
C SER A 66 -14.67 15.38 -2.86
N HIS A 67 -14.53 14.41 -3.76
CA HIS A 67 -15.03 14.52 -5.14
C HIS A 67 -16.55 14.52 -5.20
N TYR A 68 -17.22 13.77 -4.33
CA TYR A 68 -18.67 13.78 -4.21
C TYR A 68 -19.18 15.16 -3.81
N MET A 69 -18.63 15.76 -2.74
CA MET A 69 -19.02 17.10 -2.27
C MET A 69 -18.76 18.19 -3.31
N LYS A 70 -17.73 18.04 -4.14
CA LYS A 70 -17.36 19.01 -5.18
C LYS A 70 -18.06 18.76 -6.53
N ASN A 71 -19.02 17.84 -6.61
CA ASN A 71 -19.66 17.41 -7.86
C ASN A 71 -18.69 16.98 -8.96
N LYS A 72 -17.52 16.41 -8.60
CA LYS A 72 -16.48 15.96 -9.53
C LYS A 72 -16.57 14.49 -9.95
N LEU A 73 -17.49 13.70 -9.37
CA LEU A 73 -17.72 12.27 -9.72
C LEU A 73 -18.54 12.09 -11.02
N ASN A 74 -18.17 12.81 -12.08
CA ASN A 74 -18.90 12.81 -13.35
C ASN A 74 -18.23 11.91 -14.39
N ASP A 75 -16.90 11.87 -14.43
CA ASP A 75 -16.16 10.99 -15.33
C ASP A 75 -16.30 9.52 -14.90
N TYR A 76 -16.65 8.65 -15.85
CA TYR A 76 -16.71 7.21 -15.58
C TYR A 76 -15.32 6.59 -15.53
N ARG A 77 -14.32 7.12 -16.26
CA ARG A 77 -12.99 6.47 -16.36
C ARG A 77 -12.27 6.40 -15.01
N GLU A 78 -12.60 7.30 -14.09
CA GLU A 78 -12.03 7.36 -12.75
C GLU A 78 -12.48 6.22 -11.82
N TRP A 79 -13.58 5.50 -12.12
CA TRP A 79 -14.09 4.45 -11.22
C TRP A 79 -13.06 3.33 -10.98
N VAL A 80 -12.26 3.03 -12.01
CA VAL A 80 -11.24 1.97 -11.97
C VAL A 80 -10.21 2.28 -10.88
N MET A 81 -9.81 3.55 -10.72
CA MET A 81 -8.85 3.92 -9.68
C MET A 81 -9.41 3.69 -8.29
N TYR A 82 -10.70 3.95 -8.05
CA TYR A 82 -11.29 3.69 -6.73
C TYR A 82 -11.32 2.21 -6.34
N ILE A 83 -11.33 1.30 -7.31
CA ILE A 83 -11.31 -0.15 -7.07
C ILE A 83 -9.87 -0.67 -6.97
N PHE A 84 -9.02 -0.33 -7.94
CA PHE A 84 -7.68 -0.91 -8.03
C PHE A 84 -6.65 -0.22 -7.14
N TYR A 85 -6.84 1.06 -6.79
CA TYR A 85 -5.85 1.75 -5.98
C TYR A 85 -5.69 1.12 -4.59
N PRO A 86 -6.76 0.84 -3.81
CA PRO A 86 -6.58 0.19 -2.52
C PRO A 86 -5.88 -1.18 -2.65
N ILE A 87 -6.14 -1.93 -3.73
CA ILE A 87 -5.50 -3.22 -4.01
C ILE A 87 -3.99 -3.03 -4.23
N PHE A 88 -3.60 -2.09 -5.10
CA PHE A 88 -2.19 -1.82 -5.37
C PHE A 88 -1.46 -1.24 -4.15
N ALA A 89 -2.12 -0.34 -3.42
CA ALA A 89 -1.62 0.23 -2.17
C ALA A 89 -1.33 -0.86 -1.14
N THR A 90 -2.22 -1.86 -1.04
CA THR A 90 -2.08 -3.00 -0.14
C THR A 90 -0.87 -3.86 -0.48
N GLY A 91 -0.75 -4.31 -1.74
CA GLY A 91 0.41 -5.10 -2.16
C GLY A 91 1.73 -4.34 -2.00
N THR A 92 1.72 -3.05 -2.29
CA THR A 92 2.89 -2.19 -2.15
C THR A 92 3.31 -2.01 -0.69
N ALA A 93 2.36 -1.96 0.25
CA ALA A 93 2.66 -1.90 1.67
C ALA A 93 3.45 -3.14 2.15
N VAL A 94 3.04 -4.33 1.71
CA VAL A 94 3.76 -5.58 2.02
C VAL A 94 5.17 -5.54 1.44
N VAL A 95 5.30 -5.21 0.15
CA VAL A 95 6.60 -5.12 -0.52
C VAL A 95 7.50 -4.07 0.16
N ALA A 96 6.96 -2.93 0.53
CA ALA A 96 7.73 -1.86 1.19
C ALA A 96 8.34 -2.32 2.51
N VAL A 97 7.56 -2.97 3.37
CA VAL A 97 8.07 -3.51 4.63
C VAL A 97 9.12 -4.59 4.37
N THR A 98 8.90 -5.47 3.39
CA THR A 98 9.89 -6.50 3.02
C THR A 98 11.20 -5.89 2.52
N LEU A 99 11.16 -4.82 1.72
CA LEU A 99 12.37 -4.12 1.25
C LEU A 99 13.14 -3.44 2.39
N ILE A 100 12.42 -2.92 3.40
CA ILE A 100 13.07 -2.34 4.59
C ILE A 100 13.71 -3.47 5.41
N GLN A 101 12.99 -4.55 5.66
CA GLN A 101 13.50 -5.71 6.40
C GLN A 101 14.68 -6.39 5.69
N SER A 102 14.75 -6.36 4.36
CA SER A 102 15.88 -6.89 3.60
C SER A 102 17.11 -5.97 3.61
N GLY A 103 17.05 -4.81 4.28
CA GLY A 103 18.14 -3.83 4.34
C GLY A 103 18.33 -3.00 3.07
N ILE A 104 17.39 -3.06 2.11
CA ILE A 104 17.45 -2.22 0.90
C ILE A 104 17.13 -0.77 1.25
N PHE A 105 16.23 -0.56 2.21
CA PHE A 105 15.98 0.74 2.81
C PHE A 105 16.54 0.77 4.23
N LEU A 106 17.39 1.76 4.52
CA LEU A 106 17.98 1.99 5.85
C LEU A 106 16.96 2.69 6.77
N ILE A 107 15.94 1.96 7.21
CA ILE A 107 15.01 2.39 8.27
C ILE A 107 15.10 1.36 9.38
N GLU A 108 15.56 1.79 10.55
CA GLU A 108 15.60 0.93 11.74
C GLU A 108 14.22 0.87 12.39
N PHE A 109 13.75 -0.35 12.63
CA PHE A 109 12.55 -0.59 13.40
C PHE A 109 12.94 -0.80 14.87
N THR A 110 12.37 0.00 15.77
CA THR A 110 12.43 -0.32 17.20
C THR A 110 11.59 -1.56 17.45
N GLU A 111 12.20 -2.60 18.00
CA GLU A 111 11.48 -3.81 18.41
C GLU A 111 10.62 -3.52 19.63
N PHE A 112 9.40 -4.04 19.61
CA PHE A 112 8.49 -4.08 20.75
C PHE A 112 8.14 -5.54 21.00
N ASP A 113 8.20 -5.98 22.26
CA ASP A 113 8.01 -7.39 22.63
C ASP A 113 6.64 -7.94 22.21
N ASP A 114 5.62 -7.09 22.13
CA ASP A 114 4.23 -7.53 21.97
C ASP A 114 3.73 -7.55 20.52
N ALA A 115 4.31 -6.75 19.61
CA ALA A 115 3.89 -6.70 18.20
C ALA A 115 4.82 -5.83 17.35
N PRO A 116 4.87 -6.07 16.02
CA PRO A 116 5.63 -5.29 15.03
C PRO A 116 4.96 -3.93 14.71
N TYR A 117 4.70 -3.11 15.73
CA TYR A 117 3.95 -1.86 15.60
C TYR A 117 4.56 -0.89 14.59
N ALA A 118 5.89 -0.83 14.52
CA ALA A 118 6.59 0.05 13.59
C ALA A 118 6.37 -0.39 12.13
N GLN A 119 6.50 -1.69 11.84
CA GLN A 119 6.27 -2.25 10.51
C GLN A 119 4.81 -2.11 10.07
N ILE A 120 3.87 -2.36 10.98
CA ILE A 120 2.42 -2.13 10.75
C ILE A 120 2.16 -0.66 10.41
N SER A 121 2.76 0.26 11.17
CA SER A 121 2.61 1.70 10.93
C SER A 121 3.17 2.12 9.58
N ILE A 122 4.35 1.60 9.20
CA ILE A 122 4.91 1.84 7.87
C ILE A 122 3.99 1.27 6.78
N ALA A 123 3.48 0.06 6.93
CA ALA A 123 2.56 -0.54 5.97
C ALA A 123 1.31 0.35 5.77
N PHE A 124 0.72 0.86 6.85
CA PHE A 124 -0.36 1.83 6.79
C PHE A 124 0.04 3.11 6.04
N PHE A 125 1.19 3.70 6.38
CA PHE A 125 1.67 4.93 5.73
C PHE A 125 1.97 4.72 4.25
N VAL A 126 2.49 3.56 3.85
CA VAL A 126 2.71 3.22 2.44
C VAL A 126 1.38 3.06 1.73
N GLY A 127 0.40 2.38 2.33
CA GLY A 127 -0.94 2.26 1.77
C GLY A 127 -1.60 3.63 1.57
N PHE A 128 -1.59 4.47 2.59
CA PHE A 128 -2.11 5.84 2.53
C PHE A 128 -1.30 6.74 1.59
N GLY A 129 0.00 6.53 1.53
CA GLY A 129 0.97 7.30 0.76
C GLY A 129 1.31 6.72 -0.61
N PHE A 130 0.55 5.73 -1.12
CA PHE A 130 0.96 4.86 -2.22
C PHE A 130 1.59 5.59 -3.41
N ASN A 131 0.97 6.65 -3.92
CA ASN A 131 1.55 7.41 -5.05
C ASN A 131 2.93 8.01 -4.73
N ARG A 132 3.11 8.54 -3.51
CA ARG A 132 4.41 9.10 -3.10
C ARG A 132 5.45 8.00 -2.95
N PHE A 133 5.05 6.85 -2.40
CA PHE A 133 5.94 5.70 -2.25
C PHE A 133 6.35 5.12 -3.60
N LEU A 134 5.40 4.88 -4.52
CA LEU A 134 5.68 4.43 -5.88
C LEU A 134 6.65 5.35 -6.61
N ASN A 135 6.47 6.66 -6.51
CA ASN A 135 7.38 7.61 -7.14
C ASN A 135 8.82 7.47 -6.59
N ARG A 136 8.97 7.26 -5.27
CA ARG A 136 10.28 6.99 -4.66
C ARG A 136 10.85 5.65 -5.11
N LEU A 137 10.03 4.61 -5.17
CA LEU A 137 10.44 3.29 -5.65
C LEU A 137 10.93 3.34 -7.09
N ASN A 138 10.26 4.10 -7.97
CA ASN A 138 10.68 4.31 -9.35
C ASN A 138 12.04 5.02 -9.44
N ILE A 139 12.29 6.03 -8.60
CA ILE A 139 13.59 6.73 -8.55
C ILE A 139 14.69 5.76 -8.11
N VAL A 140 14.45 4.99 -7.05
CA VAL A 140 15.43 4.01 -6.53
C VAL A 140 15.71 2.92 -7.56
N SER A 141 14.66 2.35 -8.18
CA SER A 141 14.78 1.36 -9.25
C SER A 141 15.62 1.90 -10.41
N LYS A 142 15.33 3.12 -10.88
CA LYS A 142 16.11 3.76 -11.94
C LYS A 142 17.57 3.93 -11.56
N ASN A 143 17.88 4.36 -10.33
CA ASN A 143 19.26 4.54 -9.88
C ASN A 143 20.03 3.21 -9.73
N LEU A 144 19.36 2.14 -9.33
CA LEU A 144 19.98 0.82 -9.18
C LEU A 144 20.23 0.14 -10.53
N PHE A 145 19.32 0.29 -11.49
CA PHE A 145 19.38 -0.43 -12.77
C PHE A 145 19.94 0.39 -13.94
N ASN A 146 19.87 1.73 -13.92
CA ASN A 146 20.48 2.58 -14.97
C ASN A 146 21.93 2.96 -14.61
N LYS A 147 22.83 1.96 -14.60
CA LYS A 147 24.28 2.19 -14.43
C LYS A 147 25.04 2.37 -15.76
N ASN A 148 24.36 2.65 -16.88
CA ASN A 148 24.95 2.50 -18.23
C ASN A 148 24.74 3.69 -19.19
N ASP A 149 25.01 4.94 -18.80
CA ASP A 149 25.15 6.03 -19.80
C ASP A 149 26.39 6.93 -19.61
N THR A 150 27.23 6.70 -18.59
CA THR A 150 28.46 7.50 -18.37
C THR A 150 29.71 6.96 -19.09
N ALA A 151 29.54 6.08 -20.08
CA ALA A 151 30.65 5.47 -20.83
C ALA A 151 30.71 5.94 -22.31
N LYS A 152 30.31 7.19 -22.60
CA LYS A 152 30.31 7.72 -23.98
C LYS A 152 30.98 9.08 -24.19
N GLU A 153 31.82 9.55 -23.25
CA GLU A 153 32.41 10.90 -23.37
C GLU A 153 33.94 11.00 -23.19
N ASN A 154 34.71 9.90 -23.33
CA ASN A 154 36.18 9.95 -23.24
C ASN A 154 36.93 9.28 -24.40
N ASN A 155 36.37 9.25 -25.62
CA ASN A 155 37.05 8.66 -26.79
C ASN A 155 37.05 9.54 -28.05
N SER A 156 37.00 10.87 -27.92
CA SER A 156 37.05 11.80 -29.05
C SER A 156 38.07 12.93 -28.94
N GLU A 157 39.11 12.80 -28.13
CA GLU A 157 40.24 13.76 -28.13
C GLU A 157 41.59 13.07 -27.93
N ILE A 158 42.01 12.20 -28.86
CA ILE A 158 43.42 12.08 -29.25
C ILE A 158 43.46 11.79 -30.75
N LYS A 159 43.62 12.84 -31.56
CA LYS A 159 44.11 12.76 -32.94
C LYS A 159 45.12 13.87 -33.15
#